data_AF-A0AA43IIG2-F1
#
_entry.id   AF-A0AA43IIG2-F1
#
_cell.length_a   1.000
_cell.length_b   1.000
_cell.length_c   1.000
_cell.angle_alpha   90.00
_cell.angle_beta   90.00
_cell.angle_gamma   90.00
#
_symmetry.space_group_name_H-M   'P 1'
#
loop_
_entity.id
_entity.type
_entity.pdbx_description
1 polymer ?
#
loop_
_entity_poly.entity_id
_entity_poly.type
_entity_poly.pdbx_seq_one_letter_code
_entity_poly.pdbx_strand_id
1 'polypeptide(L)'
;MSPFRLQHSALAFLMIVVLVMTGILSYSNGVIFRRFLGSVNPMAAIGMSTIVGFWALSFLQAKGWFRIGTGRQLRLRYALVAVLSASISILIDLEIVFPEDMNIQFPQSLLFYPVIGFFVEIVFHILPLTGLFFFVTAIFKTYDAEKVAWFCIPMVAMLEPTYQALYLQANPTWVIVSVWVNLFFFNTVQLLIFKRYDFISMYLFRLIFYVIWHIVWGYFRLELLF
;
A
#
# COMPACT_ATOMS: atom_id res chain seq x y z
N MET A 1 -13.06 -26.03 -3.20
CA MET A 1 -12.63 -24.93 -4.12
C MET A 1 -11.12 -24.82 -4.03
N SER A 2 -10.37 -24.74 -5.14
CA SER A 2 -8.90 -24.64 -5.04
C SER A 2 -8.49 -23.31 -4.40
N PRO A 3 -7.37 -23.25 -3.65
CA PRO A 3 -6.88 -22.01 -3.03
C PRO A 3 -6.77 -20.85 -4.03
N PHE A 4 -6.37 -21.17 -5.26
CA PHE A 4 -6.30 -20.23 -6.37
C PHE A 4 -7.66 -19.58 -6.71
N ARG A 5 -8.74 -20.38 -6.83
CA ARG A 5 -10.08 -19.85 -7.14
C ARG A 5 -10.61 -18.96 -6.01
N LEU A 6 -10.39 -19.35 -4.76
CA LEU A 6 -10.82 -18.57 -3.61
C LEU A 6 -10.15 -17.19 -3.59
N GLN A 7 -8.85 -17.13 -3.88
CA GLN A 7 -8.13 -15.86 -3.94
C GLN A 7 -8.62 -14.96 -5.07
N HIS A 8 -8.88 -15.49 -6.26
CA HIS A 8 -9.42 -14.70 -7.37
C HIS A 8 -10.81 -14.14 -7.04
N SER A 9 -11.67 -14.95 -6.40
CA SER A 9 -12.97 -14.47 -5.93
C SER A 9 -12.83 -13.38 -4.86
N ALA A 10 -11.91 -13.54 -3.90
CA ALA A 10 -11.65 -12.53 -2.87
C ALA A 10 -11.09 -11.22 -3.47
N LEU A 11 -10.19 -11.33 -4.45
CA LEU A 11 -9.64 -10.19 -5.17
C LEU A 11 -10.71 -9.47 -5.99
N ALA A 12 -11.53 -10.21 -6.75
CA ALA A 12 -12.63 -9.62 -7.52
C ALA A 12 -13.66 -8.93 -6.61
N PHE A 13 -13.98 -9.53 -5.46
CA PHE A 13 -14.83 -8.90 -4.46
C PHE A 13 -14.22 -7.60 -3.94
N LEU A 14 -12.94 -7.63 -3.55
CA LEU A 14 -12.23 -6.43 -3.09
C LEU A 14 -12.24 -5.32 -4.15
N MET A 15 -12.01 -5.65 -5.42
CA MET A 15 -12.05 -4.71 -6.53
C MET A 15 -13.42 -4.04 -6.67
N ILE A 16 -14.51 -4.82 -6.59
CA ILE A 16 -15.87 -4.29 -6.62
C ILE A 16 -16.09 -3.34 -5.44
N VAL A 17 -15.69 -3.75 -4.23
CA VAL A 17 -15.81 -2.90 -3.03
C VAL A 17 -15.06 -1.58 -3.21
N VAL A 18 -13.82 -1.61 -3.68
CA VAL A 18 -13.01 -0.41 -3.94
C VAL A 18 -13.67 0.51 -4.97
N LEU A 19 -14.22 -0.04 -6.05
CA LEU A 19 -14.92 0.75 -7.08
C LEU A 19 -16.21 1.39 -6.53
N VAL A 20 -16.98 0.65 -5.74
CA VAL A 20 -18.19 1.19 -5.09
C VAL A 20 -17.82 2.30 -4.11
N MET A 21 -16.81 2.09 -3.25
CA MET A 21 -16.31 3.12 -2.33
C MET A 21 -15.83 4.37 -3.08
N THR A 22 -15.12 4.19 -4.20
CA THR A 22 -14.66 5.30 -5.06
C THR A 22 -15.84 6.06 -5.65
N GLY A 23 -16.89 5.36 -6.11
CA GLY A 23 -18.09 5.96 -6.67
C GLY A 23 -18.85 6.78 -5.63
N ILE A 24 -19.05 6.22 -4.43
CA ILE A 24 -19.70 6.92 -3.30
C ILE A 24 -18.91 8.19 -2.96
N LEU A 25 -17.60 8.09 -2.78
CA LEU A 25 -16.76 9.24 -2.45
C LEU A 25 -16.75 10.29 -3.57
N SER A 26 -16.61 9.88 -4.82
CA SER A 26 -16.58 10.80 -5.96
C SER A 26 -17.90 11.55 -6.14
N TYR A 27 -19.02 10.90 -5.84
CA TYR A 27 -20.34 11.54 -5.84
C TYR A 27 -20.50 12.51 -4.65
N SER A 28 -20.05 12.11 -3.46
CA SER A 28 -20.21 12.92 -2.24
C SER A 28 -19.26 14.12 -2.15
N ASN A 29 -18.00 13.96 -2.57
CA ASN A 29 -16.95 14.97 -2.50
C ASN A 29 -15.84 14.64 -3.51
N GLY A 30 -16.05 15.01 -4.78
CA GLY A 30 -15.10 14.76 -5.86
C GLY A 30 -13.72 15.41 -5.68
N VAL A 31 -13.57 16.37 -4.76
CA VAL A 31 -12.31 17.08 -4.51
C VAL A 31 -11.36 16.25 -3.63
N ILE A 32 -11.87 15.26 -2.87
CA ILE A 32 -11.09 14.49 -1.89
C ILE A 32 -9.89 13.77 -2.53
N PHE A 33 -10.04 13.33 -3.78
CA PHE A 33 -8.97 12.65 -4.52
C PHE A 33 -8.01 13.61 -5.21
N ARG A 34 -8.36 14.90 -5.34
CA ARG A 34 -7.59 15.87 -6.15
C ARG A 34 -6.16 16.05 -5.65
N ARG A 35 -5.95 15.96 -4.34
CA ARG A 35 -4.61 16.02 -3.73
C ARG A 35 -3.69 14.89 -4.22
N PHE A 36 -4.25 13.72 -4.48
CA PHE A 36 -3.48 12.50 -4.77
C PHE A 36 -3.47 12.15 -6.26
N LEU A 37 -4.59 12.37 -6.96
CA LEU A 37 -4.78 12.05 -8.36
C LEU A 37 -4.70 13.28 -9.28
N GLY A 38 -4.54 14.48 -8.71
CA GLY A 38 -4.52 15.72 -9.48
C GLY A 38 -5.86 15.97 -10.18
N SER A 39 -5.80 16.28 -11.48
CA SER A 39 -6.98 16.48 -12.33
C SER A 39 -7.56 15.18 -12.91
N VAL A 40 -6.95 14.02 -12.63
CA VAL A 40 -7.39 12.74 -13.18
C VAL A 40 -8.73 12.33 -12.53
N ASN A 41 -9.66 11.84 -13.36
CA ASN A 41 -10.93 11.32 -12.87
C ASN A 41 -10.70 10.11 -11.94
N PRO A 42 -11.17 10.14 -10.67
CA PRO A 42 -10.89 9.08 -9.71
C PRO A 42 -11.43 7.71 -10.12
N MET A 43 -12.63 7.66 -10.71
CA MET A 43 -13.22 6.40 -11.19
C MET A 43 -12.38 5.79 -12.31
N ALA A 44 -11.88 6.61 -13.23
CA ALA A 44 -11.01 6.14 -14.30
C ALA A 44 -9.66 5.64 -13.77
N ALA A 45 -9.01 6.39 -12.87
CA ALA A 45 -7.74 6.00 -12.28
C ALA A 45 -7.85 4.70 -11.49
N ILE A 46 -8.83 4.59 -10.59
CA ILE A 46 -9.04 3.40 -9.76
C ILE A 46 -9.53 2.21 -10.59
N GLY A 47 -10.40 2.45 -11.59
CA GLY A 47 -10.82 1.45 -12.56
C GLY A 47 -9.65 0.88 -13.36
N MET A 48 -8.75 1.73 -13.85
CA MET A 48 -7.57 1.27 -14.56
C MET A 48 -6.61 0.51 -13.65
N SER A 49 -6.33 1.02 -12.45
CA SER A 49 -5.50 0.32 -11.47
C SER A 49 -6.07 -1.04 -11.08
N THR A 50 -7.39 -1.17 -11.03
CA THR A 50 -8.06 -2.46 -10.80
C THR A 50 -7.76 -3.46 -11.92
N ILE A 51 -7.92 -3.06 -13.18
CA ILE A 51 -7.68 -3.93 -14.35
C ILE A 51 -6.19 -4.30 -14.44
N VAL A 52 -5.30 -3.32 -14.35
CA VAL A 52 -3.84 -3.55 -14.40
C VAL A 52 -3.38 -4.41 -13.22
N GLY A 53 -3.87 -4.12 -12.02
CA GLY A 53 -3.58 -4.89 -10.82
C GLY A 53 -4.02 -6.34 -10.93
N PHE A 54 -5.23 -6.58 -11.45
CA PHE A 54 -5.72 -7.94 -11.71
C PHE A 54 -4.81 -8.70 -12.67
N TRP A 55 -4.44 -8.08 -13.79
CA TRP A 55 -3.58 -8.69 -14.80
C TRP A 55 -2.18 -8.99 -14.24
N ALA A 56 -1.56 -8.02 -13.56
CA ALA A 56 -0.24 -8.16 -12.96
C ALA A 56 -0.20 -9.27 -11.90
N LEU A 57 -1.18 -9.30 -10.99
CA LEU A 57 -1.30 -10.37 -9.98
C LEU A 57 -1.49 -11.74 -10.63
N SER A 58 -2.38 -11.83 -11.63
CA SER A 58 -2.62 -13.08 -12.36
C SER A 58 -1.36 -13.57 -13.06
N PHE A 59 -0.58 -12.65 -13.64
CA PHE A 59 0.69 -12.97 -14.30
C PHE A 59 1.75 -13.49 -13.31
N LEU A 60 1.97 -12.80 -12.20
CA LEU A 60 2.90 -13.22 -11.14
C LEU A 60 2.56 -14.63 -10.62
N GLN A 61 1.27 -14.92 -10.46
CA GLN A 61 0.78 -16.22 -10.00
C GLN A 61 0.92 -17.30 -11.06
N ALA A 62 0.58 -17.01 -12.32
CA ALA A 62 0.71 -17.95 -13.43
C ALA A 62 2.16 -18.38 -13.64
N LYS A 63 3.13 -17.51 -13.34
CA LYS A 63 4.57 -17.82 -13.35
C LYS A 63 5.05 -18.59 -12.12
N GLY A 64 4.23 -18.75 -11.09
CA GLY A 64 4.60 -19.41 -9.84
C GLY A 64 5.68 -18.65 -9.04
N TRP A 65 5.92 -17.38 -9.35
CA TRP A 65 6.94 -16.56 -8.66
C TRP A 65 6.52 -16.20 -7.24
N PHE A 66 5.22 -16.14 -6.99
CA PHE A 66 4.63 -15.82 -5.69
C PHE A 66 3.71 -16.96 -5.26
N ARG A 67 3.84 -17.42 -4.01
CA ARG A 67 3.08 -18.58 -3.49
C ARG A 67 1.95 -18.14 -2.59
N ILE A 68 0.85 -18.88 -2.66
CA ILE A 68 -0.33 -18.66 -1.81
C ILE A 68 -0.15 -19.44 -0.50
N GLY A 69 0.30 -18.76 0.55
CA GLY A 69 0.51 -19.36 1.88
C GLY A 69 -0.73 -19.27 2.79
N THR A 70 -1.01 -20.31 3.59
CA THR A 70 -2.21 -20.39 4.45
C THR A 70 -1.96 -20.27 5.97
N GLY A 71 -0.78 -19.82 6.40
CA GLY A 71 -0.40 -19.80 7.82
C GLY A 71 -1.03 -18.67 8.66
N ARG A 72 -1.88 -19.00 9.65
CA ARG A 72 -2.56 -18.06 10.56
C ARG A 72 -1.63 -17.36 11.57
N GLN A 73 -0.69 -18.08 12.20
CA GLN A 73 0.14 -17.53 13.30
C GLN A 73 1.07 -16.40 12.87
N LEU A 74 1.53 -16.38 11.61
CA LEU A 74 2.42 -15.32 11.15
C LEU A 74 1.69 -13.98 10.93
N ARG A 75 0.36 -14.00 10.74
CA ARG A 75 -0.45 -12.79 10.52
C ARG A 75 -0.42 -11.84 11.73
N LEU A 76 -0.36 -12.39 12.94
CA LEU A 76 -0.23 -11.59 14.17
C LEU A 76 1.12 -10.86 14.24
N ARG A 77 2.21 -11.54 13.86
CA ARG A 77 3.55 -10.92 13.88
C ARG A 77 3.63 -9.74 12.93
N TYR A 78 3.02 -9.85 11.74
CA TYR A 78 2.97 -8.74 10.80
C TYR A 78 2.05 -7.62 11.28
N ALA A 79 0.91 -7.92 11.92
CA ALA A 79 0.10 -6.88 12.54
C ALA A 79 0.90 -6.04 13.55
N LEU A 80 1.75 -6.68 14.36
CA LEU A 80 2.65 -5.97 15.29
C LEU A 80 3.63 -5.04 14.57
N VAL A 81 4.17 -5.45 13.41
CA VAL A 81 5.05 -4.58 12.63
C VAL A 81 4.29 -3.37 12.07
N ALA A 82 3.07 -3.55 11.58
CA ALA A 82 2.23 -2.44 11.12
C ALA A 82 1.94 -1.45 12.26
N VAL A 83 1.61 -1.97 13.45
CA VAL A 83 1.40 -1.17 14.66
C VAL A 83 2.67 -0.39 15.02
N LEU A 84 3.82 -1.06 15.05
CA LEU A 84 5.10 -0.42 15.37
C LEU A 84 5.44 0.71 14.38
N SER A 85 5.29 0.46 13.08
CA SER A 85 5.51 1.49 12.06
C SER A 85 4.55 2.67 12.20
N ALA A 86 3.29 2.42 12.55
CA ALA A 86 2.31 3.48 12.82
C ALA A 86 2.69 4.28 14.07
N SER A 87 3.10 3.61 15.14
CA SER A 87 3.57 4.26 16.38
C SER A 87 4.79 5.14 16.12
N ILE A 88 5.75 4.71 15.28
CA ILE A 88 6.90 5.54 14.89
C ILE A 88 6.43 6.81 14.18
N SER A 89 5.48 6.72 13.24
CA SER A 89 4.92 7.91 12.56
C SER A 89 4.23 8.87 13.54
N ILE A 90 3.50 8.34 14.53
CA ILE A 90 2.88 9.14 15.60
C ILE A 90 3.94 9.86 16.43
N LEU A 91 5.01 9.17 16.83
CA LEU A 91 6.09 9.78 17.60
C LEU A 91 6.80 10.91 16.83
N ILE A 92 6.99 10.76 15.52
CA ILE A 92 7.55 11.82 14.68
C ILE A 92 6.59 13.03 14.61
N ASP A 93 5.30 12.78 14.47
CA ASP A 93 4.27 13.83 14.40
C ASP A 93 4.13 14.60 15.72
N LEU A 94 4.27 13.92 16.85
CA LEU A 94 4.30 14.56 18.17
C LEU A 94 5.48 15.54 18.33
N GLU A 95 6.60 15.31 17.63
CA GLU A 95 7.80 16.15 17.73
C GLU A 95 7.79 17.34 16.76
N ILE A 96 7.32 17.15 15.52
CA ILE A 96 7.43 18.17 14.45
C ILE A 96 6.08 18.73 13.99
N VAL A 97 4.97 18.13 14.42
CA VAL A 97 3.59 18.51 14.08
C VAL A 97 3.42 18.69 12.56
N PHE A 98 3.09 17.61 11.87
CA PHE A 98 2.76 17.67 10.45
C PHE A 98 1.54 18.57 10.19
N PRO A 99 1.32 19.05 8.96
CA PRO A 99 0.16 19.89 8.64
C PRO A 99 -1.18 19.31 9.11
N GLU A 100 -2.06 20.17 9.61
CA GLU A 100 -3.39 19.80 10.13
C GLU A 100 -4.22 19.01 9.10
N ASP A 101 -4.15 19.43 7.84
CA ASP A 101 -4.90 18.86 6.72
C ASP A 101 -4.23 17.61 6.09
N MET A 102 -3.16 17.07 6.68
CA MET A 102 -2.45 15.90 6.14
C MET A 102 -3.35 14.66 6.05
N ASN A 103 -4.29 14.50 6.98
CA ASN A 103 -5.21 13.37 7.05
C ASN A 103 -6.58 13.72 6.48
N ILE A 104 -7.23 12.75 5.84
CA ILE A 104 -8.65 12.87 5.51
C ILE A 104 -9.45 12.73 6.81
N GLN A 105 -10.38 13.66 7.04
CA GLN A 105 -11.21 13.67 8.24
C GLN A 105 -12.23 12.52 8.25
N PHE A 106 -12.62 12.14 9.46
CA PHE A 106 -13.73 11.22 9.69
C PHE A 106 -15.07 11.91 9.35
N PRO A 107 -16.06 11.21 8.73
CA PRO A 107 -16.08 9.77 8.41
C PRO A 107 -15.54 9.39 7.04
N GLN A 108 -15.19 10.35 6.16
CA GLN A 108 -14.77 10.07 4.78
C GLN A 108 -13.50 9.21 4.72
N SER A 109 -12.63 9.33 5.72
CA SER A 109 -11.42 8.52 5.90
C SER A 109 -11.67 7.00 5.86
N LEU A 110 -12.83 6.54 6.36
CA LEU A 110 -13.20 5.12 6.36
C LEU A 110 -13.32 4.52 4.96
N LEU A 111 -13.76 5.32 3.98
CA LEU A 111 -13.87 4.89 2.59
C LEU A 111 -12.60 5.25 1.81
N PHE A 112 -11.99 6.39 2.13
CA PHE A 112 -10.88 6.93 1.37
C PHE A 112 -9.62 6.08 1.51
N TYR A 113 -9.25 5.72 2.75
CA TYR A 113 -7.99 5.01 3.00
C TYR A 113 -7.95 3.59 2.42
N PRO A 114 -9.05 2.81 2.42
CA PRO A 114 -9.11 1.59 1.63
C PRO A 114 -8.90 1.84 0.13
N VAL A 115 -9.60 2.79 -0.46
CA VAL A 115 -9.49 3.08 -1.90
C VAL A 115 -8.06 3.49 -2.29
N ILE A 116 -7.48 4.47 -1.60
CA ILE A 116 -6.14 4.96 -1.93
C ILE A 116 -5.08 3.92 -1.56
N GLY A 117 -5.28 3.16 -0.49
CA GLY A 117 -4.41 2.05 -0.10
C GLY A 117 -4.31 1.04 -1.22
N PHE A 118 -5.44 0.59 -1.77
CA PHE A 118 -5.47 -0.33 -2.89
C PHE A 118 -4.75 0.25 -4.12
N PHE A 119 -5.01 1.52 -4.44
CA PHE A 119 -4.37 2.20 -5.56
C PHE A 119 -2.84 2.25 -5.42
N VAL A 120 -2.33 2.71 -4.26
CA VAL A 120 -0.90 2.78 -3.95
C VAL A 120 -0.26 1.39 -3.99
N GLU A 121 -0.97 0.38 -3.52
CA GLU A 121 -0.55 -1.02 -3.57
C GLU A 121 -0.30 -1.49 -5.02
N ILE A 122 -1.20 -1.14 -5.94
CA ILE A 122 -1.00 -1.48 -7.35
C ILE A 122 0.14 -0.65 -7.96
N VAL A 123 0.12 0.66 -7.78
CA VAL A 123 1.00 1.60 -8.49
C VAL A 123 2.45 1.51 -8.02
N PHE A 124 2.69 1.43 -6.72
CA PHE A 124 4.04 1.43 -6.16
C PHE A 124 4.62 0.03 -5.90
N HIS A 125 3.78 -1.01 -5.86
CA HIS A 125 4.24 -2.34 -5.49
C HIS A 125 3.98 -3.35 -6.59
N ILE A 126 2.72 -3.71 -6.86
CA ILE A 126 2.41 -4.84 -7.75
C ILE A 126 2.91 -4.59 -9.17
N LEU A 127 2.62 -3.42 -9.74
CA LEU A 127 3.01 -3.12 -11.12
C LEU A 127 4.55 -3.01 -11.27
N PRO A 128 5.27 -2.22 -10.44
CA PRO A 128 6.73 -2.15 -10.53
C PRO A 128 7.40 -3.50 -10.26
N LEU A 129 6.91 -4.26 -9.27
CA LEU A 129 7.44 -5.59 -8.97
C LEU A 129 7.27 -6.53 -10.15
N THR A 130 6.10 -6.55 -10.78
CA THR A 130 5.83 -7.40 -11.95
C THR A 130 6.76 -7.06 -13.10
N GLY A 131 6.92 -5.77 -13.42
CA GLY A 131 7.82 -5.30 -14.46
C GLY A 131 9.28 -5.68 -14.15
N LEU A 132 9.75 -5.37 -12.94
CA LEU A 132 11.13 -5.64 -12.55
C LEU A 132 11.45 -7.13 -12.54
N PHE A 133 10.54 -7.97 -12.03
CA PHE A 133 10.69 -9.43 -12.09
C PHE A 133 10.81 -9.92 -13.54
N PHE A 134 9.93 -9.42 -14.41
CA PHE A 134 9.94 -9.78 -15.82
C PHE A 134 11.27 -9.40 -16.49
N PHE A 135 11.75 -8.17 -16.30
CA PHE A 135 13.01 -7.72 -16.89
C PHE A 135 14.22 -8.47 -16.34
N VAL A 136 14.32 -8.65 -15.01
CA VAL A 136 15.45 -9.37 -14.40
C VAL A 136 15.49 -10.83 -14.85
N THR A 137 14.35 -11.53 -14.86
CA THR A 137 14.30 -12.92 -15.33
C THR A 137 14.62 -13.03 -16.82
N ALA A 138 14.12 -12.11 -17.65
CA ALA A 138 14.38 -12.10 -19.09
C ALA A 138 15.86 -11.79 -19.43
N ILE A 139 16.46 -10.79 -18.79
CA ILE A 139 17.84 -10.35 -19.06
C ILE A 139 18.86 -11.38 -18.56
N PHE A 140 18.73 -11.82 -17.32
CA PHE A 140 19.69 -12.73 -16.69
C PHE A 140 19.40 -14.21 -16.99
N LYS A 141 18.30 -14.52 -17.69
CA LYS A 141 17.84 -15.88 -17.99
C LYS A 141 17.80 -16.77 -16.75
N THR A 142 17.54 -16.17 -15.59
CA THR A 142 17.50 -16.87 -14.30
C THR A 142 16.07 -17.32 -14.01
N TYR A 143 15.95 -18.56 -13.55
CA TYR A 143 14.68 -19.17 -13.15
C TYR A 143 14.56 -19.25 -11.62
N ASP A 144 15.57 -18.79 -10.88
CA ASP A 144 15.56 -18.78 -9.43
C ASP A 144 14.75 -17.58 -8.92
N ALA A 145 13.43 -17.78 -8.84
CA ALA A 145 12.48 -16.76 -8.40
C ALA A 145 12.80 -16.24 -6.98
N GLU A 146 13.43 -17.05 -6.13
CA GLU A 146 13.80 -16.65 -4.78
C GLU A 146 14.89 -15.57 -4.81
N LYS A 147 15.97 -15.80 -5.56
CA LYS A 147 17.05 -14.81 -5.73
C LYS A 147 16.56 -13.53 -6.41
N VAL A 148 15.73 -13.67 -7.44
CA VAL A 148 15.14 -12.51 -8.13
C VAL A 148 14.27 -11.70 -7.16
N ALA A 149 13.48 -12.36 -6.31
CA ALA A 149 12.66 -11.66 -5.31
C ALA A 149 13.50 -10.88 -4.31
N TRP A 150 14.59 -11.46 -3.80
CA TRP A 150 15.48 -10.77 -2.85
C TRP A 150 16.13 -9.51 -3.44
N PHE A 151 16.31 -9.46 -4.76
CA PHE A 151 16.73 -8.25 -5.46
C PHE A 151 15.57 -7.28 -5.71
N CYS A 152 14.45 -7.77 -6.25
CA CYS A 152 13.35 -6.91 -6.69
C CYS A 152 12.60 -6.24 -5.53
N ILE A 153 12.40 -6.95 -4.42
CA ILE A 153 11.64 -6.44 -3.27
C ILE A 153 12.23 -5.13 -2.71
N PRO A 154 13.52 -5.05 -2.32
CA PRO A 154 14.06 -3.79 -1.81
C PRO A 154 14.06 -2.66 -2.86
N MET A 155 14.26 -2.98 -4.14
CA MET A 155 14.21 -1.99 -5.23
C MET A 155 12.81 -1.40 -5.44
N VAL A 156 11.77 -2.19 -5.22
CA VAL A 156 10.38 -1.71 -5.30
C VAL A 156 9.98 -1.00 -4.00
N ALA A 157 10.39 -1.53 -2.83
CA ALA A 157 10.07 -0.96 -1.53
C ALA A 157 10.54 0.49 -1.35
N MET A 158 11.59 0.91 -2.06
CA MET A 158 12.10 2.29 -2.02
C MET A 158 11.28 3.29 -2.84
N LEU A 159 10.36 2.87 -3.72
CA LEU A 159 9.66 3.78 -4.63
C LEU A 159 8.75 4.75 -3.89
N GLU A 160 7.86 4.24 -3.05
CA GLU A 160 6.94 5.07 -2.26
C GLU A 160 7.66 6.01 -1.26
N PRO A 161 8.60 5.56 -0.42
CA PRO A 161 9.28 6.48 0.51
C PRO A 161 10.09 7.55 -0.24
N THR A 162 10.68 7.21 -1.39
CA THR A 162 11.37 8.20 -2.23
C THR A 162 10.39 9.22 -2.81
N TYR A 163 9.24 8.77 -3.30
CA TYR A 163 8.18 9.66 -3.74
C TYR A 163 7.70 10.58 -2.62
N GLN A 164 7.45 10.06 -1.42
CA GLN A 164 7.00 10.85 -0.28
C GLN A 164 8.06 11.85 0.22
N ALA A 165 9.34 11.47 0.21
CA ALA A 165 10.43 12.37 0.58
C ALA A 165 10.48 13.64 -0.29
N LEU A 166 10.06 13.56 -1.56
CA LEU A 166 9.96 14.74 -2.44
C LEU A 166 8.91 15.75 -1.96
N TYR A 167 7.85 15.30 -1.27
CA TYR A 167 6.82 16.18 -0.70
C TYR A 167 7.17 16.71 0.69
N LEU A 168 8.17 16.13 1.35
CA LEU A 168 8.60 16.52 2.68
C LEU A 168 9.79 17.48 2.68
N GLN A 169 10.22 18.01 1.53
CA GLN A 169 11.42 18.85 1.39
C GLN A 169 11.44 20.11 2.27
N ALA A 170 10.28 20.59 2.71
CA ALA A 170 10.18 21.72 3.64
C ALA A 170 10.51 21.36 5.11
N ASN A 171 10.62 20.07 5.44
CA ASN A 171 10.89 19.58 6.79
C ASN A 171 12.40 19.41 7.05
N PRO A 172 12.83 19.35 8.33
CA PRO A 172 14.21 19.03 8.67
C PRO A 172 14.66 17.69 8.07
N THR A 173 15.93 17.62 7.63
CA THR A 173 16.50 16.42 6.98
C THR A 173 16.32 15.14 7.79
N TRP A 174 16.45 15.23 9.13
CA TRP A 174 16.29 14.06 9.99
C TRP A 174 14.86 13.50 9.95
N VAL A 175 13.83 14.34 9.78
CA VAL A 175 12.42 13.93 9.63
C VAL A 175 12.25 13.18 8.33
N ILE A 176 12.75 13.76 7.23
CA ILE A 176 12.69 13.16 5.89
C ILE A 176 13.33 11.77 5.90
N VAL A 177 14.54 11.66 6.48
CA VAL A 177 15.26 10.38 6.60
C VAL A 177 14.49 9.39 7.47
N SER A 178 13.94 9.83 8.61
CA SER A 178 13.21 8.96 9.53
C SER A 178 11.94 8.40 8.90
N VAL A 179 11.16 9.25 8.23
CA VAL A 179 9.95 8.85 7.49
C VAL A 179 10.33 7.90 6.35
N TRP A 180 11.36 8.23 5.57
CA TRP A 180 11.82 7.39 4.47
C TRP A 180 12.24 6.00 4.96
N VAL A 181 13.04 5.92 6.03
CA VAL A 181 13.52 4.64 6.60
C VAL A 181 12.36 3.82 7.17
N ASN A 182 11.45 4.44 7.92
CA ASN A 182 10.28 3.75 8.46
C ASN A 182 9.42 3.15 7.34
N LEU A 183 9.12 3.93 6.30
CA LEU A 183 8.32 3.50 5.16
C LEU A 183 9.03 2.47 4.28
N PHE A 184 10.35 2.59 4.09
CA PHE A 184 11.14 1.58 3.38
C PHE A 184 11.07 0.23 4.10
N PHE A 185 11.23 0.21 5.43
CA PHE A 185 11.10 -1.01 6.21
C PHE A 185 9.68 -1.57 6.16
N PHE A 186 8.68 -0.71 6.33
CA PHE A 186 7.27 -1.07 6.24
C PHE A 186 6.93 -1.72 4.89
N ASN A 187 7.33 -1.10 3.77
CA ASN A 187 7.07 -1.61 2.42
C ASN A 187 7.87 -2.88 2.11
N THR A 188 9.08 -3.01 2.64
CA THR A 188 9.86 -4.25 2.52
C THR A 188 9.12 -5.40 3.20
N VAL A 189 8.65 -5.21 4.44
CA VAL A 189 7.87 -6.22 5.17
C VAL A 189 6.57 -6.54 4.43
N GLN A 190 5.87 -5.52 3.93
CA GLN A 190 4.64 -5.67 3.15
C GLN A 190 4.85 -6.55 1.90
N LEU A 191 5.90 -6.30 1.12
CA LEU A 191 6.26 -7.13 -0.04
C LEU A 191 6.68 -8.56 0.34
N LEU A 192 7.35 -8.74 1.49
CA LEU A 192 7.66 -10.07 2.01
C LEU A 192 6.39 -10.83 2.43
N ILE A 193 5.39 -10.13 2.98
CA ILE A 193 4.06 -10.71 3.25
C ILE A 193 3.42 -11.14 1.93
N PHE A 194 3.45 -10.29 0.90
CA PHE A 194 2.91 -10.63 -0.41
C PHE A 194 3.57 -11.87 -1.02
N LYS A 195 4.90 -11.94 -0.98
CA LYS A 195 5.68 -13.11 -1.41
C LYS A 195 5.28 -14.41 -0.73
N ARG A 196 4.97 -14.32 0.57
CA ARG A 196 4.71 -15.49 1.40
C ARG A 196 3.24 -15.90 1.46
N TYR A 197 2.33 -14.94 1.33
CA TYR A 197 0.89 -15.11 1.54
C TYR A 197 0.11 -14.79 0.28
N ASP A 198 -0.31 -13.54 0.12
CA ASP A 198 -1.12 -13.08 -1.00
C ASP A 198 -1.28 -11.55 -0.93
N PHE A 199 -1.88 -11.00 -1.99
CA PHE A 199 -2.22 -9.58 -2.07
C PHE A 199 -3.15 -9.12 -0.94
N ILE A 200 -4.11 -9.96 -0.54
CA ILE A 200 -5.09 -9.60 0.50
C ILE A 200 -4.38 -9.42 1.84
N SER A 201 -3.46 -10.30 2.20
CA SER A 201 -2.67 -10.21 3.43
C SER A 201 -1.76 -8.99 3.43
N MET A 202 -1.13 -8.70 2.28
CA MET A 202 -0.35 -7.47 2.08
C MET A 202 -1.21 -6.21 2.28
N TYR A 203 -2.36 -6.18 1.64
CA TYR A 203 -3.28 -5.05 1.70
C TYR A 203 -3.87 -4.86 3.10
N LEU A 204 -4.25 -5.94 3.79
CA LEU A 204 -4.70 -5.88 5.18
C LEU A 204 -3.62 -5.34 6.13
N PHE A 205 -2.36 -5.69 5.92
CA PHE A 205 -1.24 -5.12 6.67
C PHE A 205 -1.18 -3.59 6.52
N ARG A 206 -1.37 -3.07 5.30
CA ARG A 206 -1.52 -1.63 5.05
C ARG A 206 -2.73 -1.02 5.73
N LEU A 207 -3.88 -1.69 5.68
CA LEU A 207 -5.09 -1.18 6.33
C LEU A 207 -4.94 -1.06 7.85
N ILE A 208 -4.23 -1.99 8.51
CA ILE A 208 -3.94 -1.88 9.95
C ILE A 208 -3.14 -0.60 10.23
N PHE A 209 -2.08 -0.35 9.45
CA PHE A 209 -1.30 0.88 9.57
C PHE A 209 -2.16 2.12 9.33
N TYR A 210 -3.01 2.13 8.31
CA TYR A 210 -3.92 3.24 8.01
C TYR A 210 -4.96 3.48 9.11
N VAL A 211 -5.54 2.43 9.69
CA VAL A 211 -6.48 2.60 10.80
C VAL A 211 -5.81 3.32 11.96
N ILE A 212 -4.59 2.93 12.34
CA ILE A 212 -3.91 3.51 13.49
C ILE A 212 -3.41 4.92 13.19
N TRP A 213 -2.59 5.07 12.14
CA TRP A 213 -1.93 6.33 11.80
C TRP A 213 -2.88 7.33 11.15
N HIS A 214 -3.65 6.89 10.16
CA HIS A 214 -4.39 7.83 9.34
C HIS A 214 -5.81 8.16 9.85
N ILE A 215 -6.46 7.20 10.52
CA ILE A 215 -7.86 7.35 10.96
C ILE A 215 -7.92 7.68 12.44
N VAL A 216 -7.39 6.80 13.31
CA VAL A 216 -7.45 6.97 14.77
C VAL A 216 -6.60 8.16 15.20
N TRP A 217 -5.31 8.15 14.89
CA TRP A 217 -4.44 9.27 15.21
C TRP A 217 -4.82 10.53 14.42
N GLY A 218 -5.19 10.39 13.14
CA GLY A 218 -5.69 11.50 12.33
C GLY A 218 -6.89 12.23 12.93
N TYR A 219 -7.75 11.53 13.69
CA TYR A 219 -8.83 12.13 14.46
C TYR A 219 -8.31 12.81 15.73
N PHE A 220 -7.55 12.09 16.57
CA PHE A 220 -7.10 12.61 17.87
C PHE A 220 -6.10 13.77 17.77
N ARG A 221 -5.22 13.77 16.76
CA ARG A 221 -4.17 14.79 16.62
C ARG A 221 -4.75 16.20 16.46
N LEU A 222 -5.96 16.33 15.91
CA LEU A 222 -6.62 17.62 15.72
C LEU A 222 -7.01 18.27 17.05
N GLU A 223 -7.32 17.48 18.08
CA GLU A 223 -7.64 18.01 19.42
C GLU A 223 -6.40 18.14 20.31
N LEU A 224 -5.33 17.38 20.01
CA LEU A 224 -4.13 17.31 20.84
C LEU A 224 -3.01 18.26 20.40
N LEU A 225 -2.91 18.56 19.11
CA LEU A 225 -1.81 19.33 18.52
C LEU A 225 -2.23 20.69 17.95
N PHE A 226 -3.53 20.95 17.81
CA PHE A 226 -4.11 22.17 17.22
C PHE A 226 -5.22 22.72 18.11
#